data_AF-A0A7C2DP20-F1
#
_entry.id   AF-A0A7C2DP20-F1
#
_cell.length_a   1.000
_cell.length_b   1.000
_cell.length_c   1.000
_cell.angle_alpha   90.00
_cell.angle_beta   90.00
_cell.angle_gamma   90.00
#
_symmetry.space_group_name_H-M   'P 1'
#
loop_
_entity.id
_entity.type
_entity.pdbx_description
1 polymer ?
#
loop_
_entity_poly.entity_id
_entity_poly.type
_entity_poly.pdbx_seq_one_letter_code
_entity_poly.pdbx_strand_id
1 'polypeptide(L)'
;ESKQIAIDNVADLLALGLRRKNSYIYFQSREKKVTNLAYLFSRKITLNHLRSLYGDRHLGLYFAALTQAGDILMPQLRDFDGKKIVLVPVGVDQDPHIRLTRDLVARVKEYYDFLPPAAIYHRFFRSLRGESKMSKRSPRSMLALNDDPIEVEKKVKLALDGGRKTAKEQREKGGEPEKCVVFELAKFHFVESDEKLEQIYRECKNGERLCGECKEEIARYVVNFLKRHQRRKKRFIPIAERLLS
;
A
#
# COMPACT_ATOMS: atom_id res chain seq x y z
N GLU A 1 15.40 6.49 14.75
CA GLU A 1 14.90 6.60 13.36
C GLU A 1 13.54 5.91 13.13
N SER A 2 13.43 4.58 13.26
CA SER A 2 12.17 3.84 12.95
C SER A 2 10.93 4.31 13.72
N LYS A 3 11.09 4.77 14.97
CA LYS A 3 9.99 5.34 15.75
C LYS A 3 9.39 6.58 15.08
N GLN A 4 10.24 7.48 14.57
CA GLN A 4 9.78 8.71 13.91
C GLN A 4 9.05 8.39 12.60
N ILE A 5 9.57 7.43 11.83
CA ILE A 5 8.93 6.96 10.60
C ILE A 5 7.55 6.35 10.91
N ALA A 6 7.44 5.57 11.99
CA ALA A 6 6.18 4.98 12.40
C ALA A 6 5.14 6.04 12.84
N ILE A 7 5.57 7.07 13.59
CA ILE A 7 4.71 8.20 13.95
C ILE A 7 4.20 8.90 12.69
N ASP A 8 5.09 9.16 11.71
CA ASP A 8 4.71 9.81 10.46
C ASP A 8 3.68 8.98 9.67
N ASN A 9 3.91 7.67 9.53
CA ASN A 9 3.00 6.74 8.86
C ASN A 9 1.64 6.64 9.58
N VAL A 10 1.62 6.56 10.91
CA VAL A 10 0.36 6.51 11.66
C VAL A 10 -0.40 7.82 11.53
N ALA A 11 0.28 8.97 11.54
CA ALA A 11 -0.35 10.26 11.28
C ALA A 11 -0.97 10.32 9.87
N ASP A 12 -0.31 9.74 8.86
CA ASP A 12 -0.88 9.61 7.50
C ASP A 12 -2.15 8.76 7.51
N LEU A 13 -2.15 7.58 8.13
CA LEU A 13 -3.32 6.70 8.20
C LEU A 13 -4.51 7.39 8.90
N LEU A 14 -4.25 8.08 10.02
CA LEU A 14 -5.28 8.83 10.73
C LEU A 14 -5.82 9.99 9.89
N ALA A 15 -4.96 10.69 9.16
CA ALA A 15 -5.36 11.77 8.25
C ALA A 15 -6.20 11.27 7.07
N LEU A 16 -5.94 10.04 6.60
CA LEU A 16 -6.74 9.38 5.56
C LEU A 16 -8.10 8.88 6.06
N GLY A 17 -8.30 8.77 7.38
CA GLY A 17 -9.59 8.45 7.98
C GLY A 17 -9.62 7.20 8.85
N LEU A 18 -8.47 6.58 9.14
CA LEU A 18 -8.40 5.46 10.07
C LEU A 18 -8.95 5.89 11.44
N ARG A 19 -10.02 5.22 11.90
CA ARG A 19 -10.70 5.56 13.15
C ARG A 19 -10.06 4.85 14.33
N ARG A 20 -9.53 5.61 15.28
CA ARG A 20 -8.92 5.10 16.52
C ARG A 20 -9.79 4.09 17.27
N LYS A 21 -11.09 4.35 17.38
CA LYS A 21 -12.02 3.51 18.14
C LYS A 21 -12.07 2.04 17.67
N ASN A 22 -11.74 1.79 16.40
CA ASN A 22 -11.81 0.46 15.79
C ASN A 22 -10.41 0.01 15.32
N SER A 23 -9.34 0.59 15.86
CA SER A 23 -7.97 0.32 15.42
C SER A 23 -7.08 -0.07 16.59
N TYR A 24 -6.32 -1.15 16.42
CA TYR A 24 -5.24 -1.54 17.33
C TYR A 24 -3.89 -1.28 16.64
N ILE A 25 -3.15 -0.28 17.11
CA ILE A 25 -1.89 0.18 16.52
C ILE A 25 -0.79 0.00 17.55
N TYR A 26 0.30 -0.67 17.18
CA TYR A 26 1.36 -1.05 18.12
C TYR A 26 2.72 -1.15 17.43
N PHE A 27 3.78 -1.16 18.24
CA PHE A 27 5.11 -1.58 17.80
C PHE A 27 5.30 -3.06 18.12
N GLN A 28 5.75 -3.85 17.13
CA GLN A 28 6.09 -5.27 17.33
C GLN A 28 7.05 -5.49 18.50
N SER A 29 8.04 -4.59 18.69
CA SER A 29 8.99 -4.66 19.81
C SER A 29 8.37 -4.52 21.19
N ARG A 30 7.12 -4.04 21.28
CA ARG A 30 6.38 -3.85 22.54
C ARG A 30 5.20 -4.82 22.68
N GLU A 31 4.81 -5.51 21.62
CA GLU A 31 3.70 -6.45 21.64
C GLU A 31 4.19 -7.87 21.92
N LYS A 32 4.16 -8.24 23.20
CA LYS A 32 4.60 -9.57 23.65
C LYS A 32 3.76 -10.70 23.05
N LYS A 33 2.47 -10.46 22.75
CA LYS A 33 1.61 -11.50 22.15
C LYS A 33 2.15 -11.97 20.79
N VAL A 34 2.54 -11.02 19.95
CA VAL A 34 3.16 -11.31 18.65
C VAL A 34 4.49 -12.03 18.81
N THR A 35 5.37 -11.53 19.68
CA THR A 35 6.69 -12.15 19.90
C THR A 35 6.56 -13.58 20.45
N ASN A 36 5.61 -13.82 21.37
CA ASN A 36 5.34 -15.15 21.91
C ASN A 36 4.81 -16.11 20.83
N LEU A 37 3.92 -15.65 19.95
CA LEU A 37 3.47 -16.41 18.80
C LEU A 37 4.64 -16.73 17.86
N ALA A 38 5.51 -15.77 17.56
CA ALA A 38 6.69 -15.99 16.72
C ALA A 38 7.64 -17.05 17.30
N TYR A 39 7.86 -17.05 18.62
CA TYR A 39 8.65 -18.09 19.30
C TYR A 39 7.97 -19.46 19.27
N LEU A 40 6.64 -19.53 19.33
CA LEU A 40 5.94 -20.79 19.15
C LEU A 40 6.09 -21.28 17.70
N PHE A 41 5.93 -20.40 16.72
CA PHE A 41 6.02 -20.73 15.30
C PHE A 41 7.40 -21.21 14.89
N SER A 42 8.47 -20.63 15.46
CA SER A 42 9.85 -21.04 15.17
C SER A 42 10.13 -22.49 15.56
N ARG A 43 9.40 -23.05 16.53
CA ARG A 43 9.48 -24.47 16.92
C ARG A 43 8.72 -25.42 15.99
N LYS A 44 7.83 -24.90 15.14
CA LYS A 44 6.91 -25.68 14.30
C LYS A 44 7.23 -25.65 12.82
N ILE A 45 8.20 -24.84 12.43
CA ILE A 45 8.66 -24.70 11.06
C ILE A 45 10.15 -25.00 10.95
N THR A 46 10.54 -25.65 9.86
CA THR A 46 11.94 -25.95 9.58
C THR A 46 12.59 -24.81 8.82
N LEU A 47 13.91 -24.69 8.95
CA LEU A 47 14.69 -23.72 8.15
C LEU A 47 14.54 -23.98 6.64
N ASN A 48 14.44 -25.24 6.22
CA ASN A 48 14.24 -25.61 4.82
C ASN A 48 12.91 -25.10 4.27
N HIS A 49 11.84 -25.15 5.07
CA HIS A 49 10.55 -24.57 4.68
C HIS A 49 10.68 -23.06 4.50
N LEU A 50 11.30 -22.35 5.45
CA LEU A 50 11.51 -20.90 5.35
C LEU A 50 12.36 -20.53 4.13
N ARG A 51 13.43 -21.29 3.84
CA ARG A 51 14.26 -21.12 2.64
C ARG A 51 13.47 -21.34 1.36
N SER A 52 12.55 -22.30 1.32
CA SER A 52 11.73 -22.55 0.13
C SER A 52 10.78 -21.39 -0.19
N LEU A 53 10.35 -20.62 0.81
CA LEU A 53 9.45 -19.48 0.63
C LEU A 53 10.20 -18.17 0.33
N TYR A 54 11.33 -17.93 1.01
CA TYR A 54 12.02 -16.63 1.00
C TYR A 54 13.40 -16.64 0.34
N GLY A 55 13.89 -17.81 -0.09
CA GLY A 55 15.28 -18.02 -0.47
C GLY A 55 16.22 -17.98 0.73
N ASP A 56 17.52 -17.97 0.48
CA ASP A 56 18.51 -17.85 1.56
C ASP A 56 18.59 -16.40 2.07
N ARG A 57 18.40 -16.25 3.39
CA ARG A 57 18.32 -15.00 4.13
C ARG A 57 18.96 -15.16 5.49
N HIS A 58 19.36 -14.05 6.11
CA HIS A 58 19.83 -14.05 7.48
C HIS A 58 18.68 -14.38 8.47
N LEU A 59 19.00 -15.01 9.60
CA LEU A 59 18.03 -15.51 10.59
C LEU A 59 17.01 -14.45 11.03
N GLY A 60 17.44 -13.19 11.16
CA GLY A 60 16.56 -12.09 11.53
C GLY A 60 15.40 -11.85 10.55
N LEU A 61 15.60 -12.07 9.24
CA LEU A 61 14.54 -11.95 8.25
C LEU A 61 13.54 -13.12 8.30
N TYR A 62 14.02 -14.33 8.59
CA TYR A 62 13.13 -15.45 8.84
C TYR A 62 12.30 -15.23 10.10
N PHE A 63 12.93 -14.73 11.17
CA PHE A 63 12.21 -14.42 12.40
C PHE A 63 11.18 -13.31 12.17
N ALA A 64 11.51 -12.28 11.38
CA ALA A 64 10.54 -11.25 10.98
C ALA A 64 9.31 -11.82 10.25
N ALA A 65 9.49 -12.84 9.39
CA ALA A 65 8.36 -13.53 8.75
C ALA A 65 7.46 -14.26 9.76
N LEU A 66 8.03 -14.83 10.83
CA LEU A 66 7.27 -15.44 11.93
C LEU A 66 6.56 -14.41 12.79
N THR A 67 7.22 -13.28 13.07
CA THR A 67 6.60 -12.11 13.72
C THR A 67 5.39 -11.62 12.92
N GLN A 68 5.51 -11.53 11.59
CA GLN A 68 4.40 -11.12 10.72
C GLN A 68 3.25 -12.13 10.73
N ALA A 69 3.52 -13.43 10.78
CA ALA A 69 2.48 -14.43 11.00
C ALA A 69 1.81 -14.24 12.39
N GLY A 70 2.58 -13.83 13.39
CA GLY A 70 2.09 -13.44 14.71
C GLY A 70 1.12 -12.25 14.63
N ASP A 71 1.47 -11.21 13.88
CA ASP A 71 0.60 -10.04 13.68
C ASP A 71 -0.74 -10.42 13.03
N ILE A 72 -0.73 -11.36 12.08
CA ILE A 72 -1.93 -11.81 11.35
C ILE A 72 -2.83 -12.67 12.24
N LEU A 73 -2.27 -13.51 13.12
CA LEU A 73 -3.04 -14.43 13.97
C LEU A 73 -3.40 -13.83 15.33
N MET A 74 -2.69 -12.80 15.80
CA MET A 74 -2.95 -12.12 17.07
C MET A 74 -4.41 -11.67 17.26
N PRO A 75 -5.13 -11.13 16.24
CA PRO A 75 -6.52 -10.74 16.40
C PRO A 75 -7.49 -11.88 16.76
N GLN A 76 -7.04 -13.13 16.72
CA GLN A 76 -7.82 -14.31 17.11
C GLN A 76 -7.55 -14.77 18.55
N LEU A 77 -6.65 -14.09 19.28
CA LEU A 77 -6.42 -14.37 20.70
C LEU A 77 -7.61 -13.91 21.54
N ARG A 78 -7.75 -14.48 22.75
CA ARG A 78 -8.85 -14.15 23.66
C ARG A 78 -8.90 -12.67 24.05
N ASP A 79 -7.75 -11.99 24.07
CA ASP A 79 -7.61 -10.54 24.25
C ASP A 79 -8.36 -9.73 23.20
N PHE A 80 -8.67 -10.33 22.05
CA PHE A 80 -9.36 -9.73 20.91
C PHE A 80 -10.61 -10.54 20.56
N ASP A 81 -11.46 -10.89 21.54
CA ASP A 81 -12.71 -11.66 21.36
C ASP A 81 -12.54 -13.09 20.81
N GLY A 82 -11.32 -13.60 20.73
CA GLY A 82 -11.05 -14.96 20.29
C GLY A 82 -11.26 -15.19 18.79
N LYS A 83 -11.61 -16.44 18.46
CA LYS A 83 -11.62 -16.98 17.10
C LYS A 83 -12.49 -16.13 16.15
N LYS A 84 -11.86 -15.54 15.14
CA LYS A 84 -12.51 -14.71 14.11
C LYS A 84 -11.79 -14.81 12.78
N ILE A 85 -12.52 -14.55 11.70
CA ILE A 85 -11.93 -14.49 10.36
C ILE A 85 -11.10 -13.20 10.25
N VAL A 86 -9.79 -13.36 10.02
CA VAL A 86 -8.90 -12.24 9.75
C VAL A 86 -8.75 -12.07 8.24
N LEU A 87 -9.01 -10.87 7.74
CA LEU A 87 -8.83 -10.49 6.34
C LEU A 87 -7.59 -9.61 6.20
N VAL A 88 -6.65 -10.01 5.34
CA VAL A 88 -5.39 -9.26 5.12
C VAL A 88 -5.34 -8.71 3.68
N PRO A 89 -5.34 -7.38 3.49
CA PRO A 89 -5.08 -6.79 2.18
C PRO A 89 -3.59 -6.81 1.86
N VAL A 90 -3.21 -7.46 0.75
CA VAL A 90 -1.79 -7.65 0.40
C VAL A 90 -1.53 -7.50 -1.10
N GLY A 91 -0.29 -7.18 -1.46
CA GLY A 91 0.20 -7.32 -2.83
C GLY A 91 0.49 -8.79 -3.14
N VAL A 92 0.50 -9.15 -4.41
CA VAL A 92 0.78 -10.53 -4.86
C VAL A 92 2.17 -11.02 -4.43
N ASP A 93 3.14 -10.12 -4.30
CA ASP A 93 4.49 -10.43 -3.81
C ASP A 93 4.55 -10.83 -2.32
N GLN A 94 3.48 -10.56 -1.55
CA GLN A 94 3.38 -10.92 -0.12
C GLN A 94 2.66 -12.26 0.10
N ASP A 95 2.18 -12.92 -0.96
CA ASP A 95 1.52 -14.23 -0.86
C ASP A 95 2.31 -15.29 -0.07
N PRO A 96 3.66 -15.37 -0.15
CA PRO A 96 4.44 -16.29 0.68
C PRO A 96 4.18 -16.15 2.19
N HIS A 97 3.93 -14.93 2.68
CA HIS A 97 3.61 -14.69 4.10
C HIS A 97 2.21 -15.20 4.47
N ILE A 98 1.24 -15.07 3.56
CA ILE A 98 -0.12 -15.59 3.77
C ILE A 98 -0.10 -17.12 3.79
N ARG A 99 0.62 -17.74 2.85
CA ARG A 99 0.79 -19.20 2.78
C ARG A 99 1.49 -19.75 4.03
N LEU A 100 2.61 -19.14 4.43
CA LEU A 100 3.29 -19.45 5.69
C LEU A 100 2.32 -19.42 6.87
N THR A 101 1.52 -18.35 6.98
CA THR A 101 0.58 -18.18 8.09
C THR A 101 -0.49 -19.27 8.10
N ARG A 102 -1.03 -19.64 6.94
CA ARG A 102 -2.00 -20.74 6.81
C ARG A 102 -1.40 -22.10 7.20
N ASP A 103 -0.16 -22.36 6.81
CA ASP A 103 0.55 -23.59 7.20
C ASP A 103 0.80 -23.64 8.71
N LEU A 104 1.15 -22.50 9.32
CA LEU A 104 1.35 -22.39 10.76
C LEU A 104 0.07 -22.67 11.54
N VAL A 105 -1.09 -22.21 11.07
CA VAL A 105 -2.39 -22.50 11.71
C VAL A 105 -2.60 -24.01 11.89
N ALA A 106 -2.30 -24.82 10.87
CA ALA A 106 -2.43 -26.28 10.98
C ALA A 106 -1.43 -26.88 11.98
N ARG A 107 -0.21 -26.32 12.06
CA ARG A 107 0.89 -26.82 12.89
C ARG A 107 0.81 -26.43 14.36
N VAL A 108 0.02 -25.42 14.72
CA VAL A 108 -0.16 -24.96 16.11
C VAL A 108 -1.51 -25.34 16.71
N LYS A 109 -2.28 -26.21 16.05
CA LYS A 109 -3.63 -26.59 16.48
C LYS A 109 -3.72 -27.15 17.90
N GLU A 110 -2.63 -27.76 18.40
CA GLU A 110 -2.53 -28.24 19.79
C GLU A 110 -2.45 -27.11 20.83
N TYR A 111 -2.07 -25.89 20.43
CA TYR A 111 -1.97 -24.72 21.30
C TYR A 111 -3.11 -23.72 21.08
N TYR A 112 -3.52 -23.53 19.82
CA TYR A 112 -4.50 -22.52 19.42
C TYR A 112 -5.44 -23.05 18.35
N ASP A 113 -6.74 -22.79 18.50
CA ASP A 113 -7.77 -23.08 17.50
C ASP A 113 -7.96 -21.90 16.52
N PHE A 114 -6.88 -21.50 15.85
CA PHE A 114 -6.91 -20.42 14.87
C PHE A 114 -7.64 -20.82 13.59
N LEU A 115 -8.25 -19.82 12.94
CA LEU A 115 -8.71 -19.90 11.56
C LEU A 115 -7.61 -19.43 10.60
N PRO A 116 -7.47 -20.06 9.42
CA PRO A 116 -6.58 -19.54 8.39
C PRO A 116 -7.05 -18.14 7.94
N PRO A 117 -6.13 -17.19 7.72
CA PRO A 117 -6.50 -15.85 7.27
C PRO A 117 -7.05 -15.88 5.84
N ALA A 118 -8.05 -15.03 5.59
CA ALA A 118 -8.47 -14.62 4.26
C ALA A 118 -7.51 -13.53 3.74
N ALA A 119 -7.33 -13.45 2.42
CA ALA A 119 -6.50 -12.43 1.80
C ALA A 119 -7.21 -11.83 0.59
N ILE A 120 -7.10 -10.51 0.43
CA ILE A 120 -7.50 -9.80 -0.79
C ILE A 120 -6.26 -9.22 -1.46
N TYR A 121 -6.13 -9.45 -2.76
CA TYR A 121 -4.94 -9.09 -3.52
C TYR A 121 -5.19 -7.83 -4.33
N HIS A 122 -4.29 -6.86 -4.19
CA HIS A 122 -4.30 -5.65 -5.01
C HIS A 122 -3.13 -5.64 -5.98
N ARG A 123 -3.34 -4.99 -7.13
CA ARG A 123 -2.29 -4.77 -8.13
C ARG A 123 -1.39 -3.62 -7.68
N PHE A 124 -0.11 -3.72 -8.00
CA PHE A 124 0.81 -2.61 -7.82
C PHE A 124 0.51 -1.49 -8.81
N PHE A 125 0.61 -0.27 -8.30
CA PHE A 125 0.59 0.93 -9.11
C PHE A 125 1.96 1.14 -9.75
N ARG A 126 2.01 1.45 -11.06
CA ARG A 126 3.28 1.67 -11.77
C ARG A 126 3.99 2.93 -11.26
N SER A 127 5.31 2.99 -11.40
CA SER A 127 6.04 4.25 -11.16
C SER A 127 5.58 5.32 -12.16
N LEU A 128 5.80 6.60 -11.86
CA LEU A 128 5.51 7.70 -12.79
C LEU A 128 6.26 7.57 -14.12
N ARG A 129 7.27 6.69 -14.21
CA ARG A 129 8.02 6.38 -15.43
C ARG A 129 7.52 5.11 -16.15
N GLY A 130 6.47 4.46 -15.63
CA GLY A 130 5.88 3.25 -16.20
C GLY A 130 6.52 1.94 -15.73
N GLU A 131 7.47 1.98 -14.80
CA GLU A 131 8.07 0.77 -14.22
C GLU A 131 7.05 0.03 -13.35
N SER A 132 7.22 -1.28 -13.17
CA SER A 132 6.25 -2.13 -12.47
C SER A 132 6.01 -1.77 -11.00
N LYS A 133 6.98 -1.12 -10.33
CA LYS A 133 6.90 -0.75 -8.91
C LYS A 133 7.57 0.59 -8.63
N MET A 134 6.99 1.36 -7.71
CA MET A 134 7.64 2.54 -7.15
C MET A 134 8.85 2.16 -6.30
N SER A 135 9.89 2.99 -6.32
CA SER A 135 11.10 2.79 -5.52
C SER A 135 11.49 4.07 -4.80
N LYS A 136 11.73 3.97 -3.48
CA LYS A 136 12.30 5.08 -2.69
C LYS A 136 13.68 5.52 -3.19
N ARG A 137 14.40 4.64 -3.90
CA ARG A 137 15.70 4.97 -4.53
C ARG A 137 15.54 5.90 -5.74
N SER A 138 14.32 6.10 -6.22
CA SER A 138 14.00 6.96 -7.36
C SER A 138 12.89 7.95 -6.98
N PRO A 139 13.16 8.96 -6.11
CA PRO A 139 12.12 9.86 -5.61
C PRO A 139 11.37 10.63 -6.71
N ARG A 140 11.99 10.83 -7.89
CA ARG A 140 11.37 11.47 -9.05
C ARG A 140 10.34 10.60 -9.77
N SER A 141 10.31 9.28 -9.54
CA SER A 141 9.35 8.36 -10.15
C SER A 141 8.19 7.99 -9.22
N MET A 142 8.06 8.64 -8.06
CA MET A 142 6.97 8.42 -7.10
C MET A 142 6.43 9.73 -6.54
N LEU A 143 5.18 9.67 -6.05
CA LEU A 143 4.53 10.73 -5.29
C LEU A 143 4.50 10.34 -3.82
N ALA A 144 5.13 11.14 -2.96
CA ALA A 144 5.04 10.97 -1.51
C ALA A 144 4.01 11.92 -0.90
N LEU A 145 3.37 11.50 0.20
CA LEU A 145 2.40 12.34 0.92
C LEU A 145 3.04 13.57 1.59
N ASN A 146 4.37 13.56 1.74
CA ASN A 146 5.15 14.68 2.27
C ASN A 146 5.83 15.52 1.18
N ASP A 147 5.62 15.21 -0.12
CA ASP A 147 6.18 16.02 -1.19
C ASP A 147 5.61 17.45 -1.18
N ASP A 148 6.39 18.40 -1.67
CA ASP A 148 5.92 19.76 -1.91
C ASP A 148 4.87 19.77 -3.04
N PRO A 149 3.72 20.46 -2.90
CA PRO A 149 2.69 20.47 -3.93
C PRO A 149 3.15 20.97 -5.31
N ILE A 150 4.10 21.91 -5.37
CA ILE A 150 4.65 22.42 -6.64
C ILE A 150 5.47 21.32 -7.32
N GLU A 151 6.27 20.59 -6.54
CA GLU A 151 7.04 19.46 -7.07
C GLU A 151 6.14 18.30 -7.51
N VAL A 152 5.05 18.02 -6.80
CA VAL A 152 4.06 17.03 -7.22
C VAL A 152 3.41 17.38 -8.55
N GLU A 153 3.03 18.65 -8.74
CA GLU A 153 2.49 19.12 -10.01
C GLU A 153 3.47 18.86 -11.17
N LYS A 154 4.76 19.22 -10.98
CA LYS A 154 5.81 18.96 -11.97
C LYS A 154 5.98 17.47 -12.25
N LYS A 155 6.01 16.63 -11.20
CA LYS A 155 6.15 15.17 -11.34
C LYS A 155 5.00 14.57 -12.15
N VAL A 156 3.76 15.00 -11.92
CA VAL A 156 2.58 14.52 -12.67
C VAL A 156 2.64 14.98 -14.13
N LYS A 157 3.02 16.24 -14.39
CA LYS A 157 3.18 16.76 -15.77
C LYS A 157 4.27 16.01 -16.54
N LEU A 158 5.31 15.53 -15.87
CA LEU A 158 6.40 14.74 -16.46
C LEU A 158 6.15 13.22 -16.46
N ALA A 159 5.03 12.74 -15.90
CA ALA A 159 4.74 11.32 -15.83
C ALA A 159 4.53 10.71 -17.22
N LEU A 160 4.82 9.42 -17.36
CA LEU A 160 4.60 8.66 -18.58
C LEU A 160 3.11 8.70 -18.95
N ASP A 161 2.83 9.18 -20.16
CA ASP A 161 1.52 9.12 -20.78
C ASP A 161 1.51 8.10 -21.94
N GLY A 162 0.31 7.79 -22.41
CA GLY A 162 0.09 6.96 -23.60
C GLY A 162 -0.21 7.78 -24.84
N GLY A 163 0.22 9.05 -24.88
CA GLY A 163 -0.07 9.96 -25.97
C GLY A 163 0.78 9.73 -27.22
N ARG A 164 0.52 10.54 -28.24
CA ARG A 164 1.35 10.63 -29.45
C ARG A 164 2.37 11.77 -29.35
N LYS A 165 3.33 11.81 -30.29
CA LYS A 165 4.41 12.81 -30.29
C LYS A 165 3.88 14.22 -30.54
N THR A 166 2.83 14.36 -31.33
CA THR A 166 2.23 15.65 -31.69
C THR A 166 0.74 15.69 -31.39
N ALA A 167 0.21 16.90 -31.14
CA ALA A 167 -1.22 17.10 -30.94
C ALA A 167 -2.05 16.70 -32.18
N LYS A 168 -1.50 16.83 -33.39
CA LYS A 168 -2.14 16.39 -34.63
C LYS A 168 -2.31 14.87 -34.65
N GLU A 169 -1.23 14.13 -34.41
CA GLU A 169 -1.27 12.67 -34.34
C GLU A 169 -2.19 12.17 -33.23
N GLN A 170 -2.22 12.86 -32.08
CA GLN A 170 -3.12 12.54 -30.98
C GLN A 170 -4.59 12.66 -31.42
N ARG A 171 -4.95 13.74 -32.13
CA ARG A 171 -6.32 13.94 -32.64
C ARG A 171 -6.71 12.93 -33.71
N GLU A 172 -5.77 12.54 -34.57
CA GLU A 172 -6.04 11.59 -35.66
C GLU A 172 -6.10 10.13 -35.19
N LYS A 173 -5.24 9.74 -34.24
CA LYS A 173 -5.02 8.32 -33.87
C LYS A 173 -5.40 7.99 -32.43
N GLY A 174 -5.78 8.97 -31.62
CA GLY A 174 -6.01 8.81 -30.20
C GLY A 174 -4.77 8.44 -29.40
N GLY A 175 -4.94 8.36 -28.08
CA GLY A 175 -3.96 7.85 -27.12
C GLY A 175 -4.21 6.40 -26.70
N GLU A 176 -3.31 5.88 -25.87
CA GLU A 176 -3.35 4.53 -25.28
C GLU A 176 -3.48 4.63 -23.74
N PRO A 177 -4.69 4.83 -23.19
CA PRO A 177 -4.89 4.98 -21.74
C PRO A 177 -4.33 3.83 -20.90
N GLU A 178 -4.27 2.62 -21.45
CA GLU A 178 -3.76 1.41 -20.80
C GLU A 178 -2.24 1.50 -20.48
N LYS A 179 -1.51 2.28 -21.27
CA LYS A 179 -0.07 2.57 -21.08
C LYS A 179 0.17 3.86 -20.29
N CYS A 180 -0.87 4.62 -20.01
CA CYS A 180 -0.79 5.95 -19.39
C CYS A 180 -0.82 5.87 -17.86
N VAL A 181 0.24 6.32 -17.20
CA VAL A 181 0.29 6.37 -15.72
C VAL A 181 -0.60 7.49 -15.17
N VAL A 182 -0.80 8.56 -15.93
CA VAL A 182 -1.70 9.66 -15.55
C VAL A 182 -3.15 9.20 -15.48
N PHE A 183 -3.59 8.39 -16.45
CA PHE A 183 -4.93 7.79 -16.43
C PHE A 183 -5.05 6.76 -15.30
N GLU A 184 -4.00 5.98 -15.04
CA GLU A 184 -3.94 5.07 -13.89
C GLU A 184 -4.14 5.85 -12.57
N LEU A 185 -3.50 7.02 -12.41
CA LEU A 185 -3.64 7.85 -11.20
C LEU A 185 -5.08 8.33 -11.03
N ALA A 186 -5.70 8.79 -12.14
CA ALA A 186 -7.09 9.18 -12.15
C ALA A 186 -7.99 8.02 -11.69
N LYS A 187 -7.84 6.86 -12.33
CA LYS A 187 -8.65 5.65 -12.11
C LYS A 187 -8.60 5.12 -10.68
N PHE A 188 -7.43 5.09 -10.05
CA PHE A 188 -7.28 4.43 -8.75
C PHE A 188 -7.39 5.37 -7.54
N HIS A 189 -7.16 6.68 -7.72
CA HIS A 189 -7.00 7.58 -6.58
C HIS A 189 -7.79 8.89 -6.64
N PHE A 190 -8.03 9.46 -7.81
CA PHE A 190 -8.43 10.87 -7.89
C PHE A 190 -9.74 11.16 -8.61
N VAL A 191 -10.31 10.19 -9.32
CA VAL A 191 -11.63 10.30 -9.95
C VAL A 191 -12.50 9.18 -9.39
N GLU A 192 -13.54 9.58 -8.64
CA GLU A 192 -14.46 8.64 -7.97
C GLU A 192 -15.66 8.26 -8.85
N SER A 193 -16.02 9.07 -9.85
CA SER A 193 -17.14 8.79 -10.78
C SER A 193 -16.67 7.93 -11.94
N ASP A 194 -17.30 6.77 -12.07
CA ASP A 194 -17.08 5.86 -13.20
C ASP A 194 -17.47 6.52 -14.53
N GLU A 195 -18.52 7.35 -14.57
CA GLU A 195 -18.90 8.07 -15.78
C GLU A 195 -17.81 9.05 -16.23
N LYS A 196 -17.19 9.78 -15.28
CA LYS A 196 -16.09 10.70 -15.58
C LYS A 196 -14.84 9.94 -16.04
N LEU A 197 -14.54 8.78 -15.44
CA LEU A 197 -13.44 7.93 -15.89
C LEU A 197 -13.64 7.41 -17.31
N GLU A 198 -14.86 6.96 -17.62
CA GLU A 198 -15.23 6.50 -18.96
C GLU A 198 -15.14 7.64 -19.98
N GLN A 199 -15.59 8.85 -19.60
CA GLN A 199 -15.42 10.05 -20.41
C GLN A 199 -13.94 10.32 -20.71
N ILE A 200 -13.07 10.39 -19.69
CA ILE A 200 -11.63 10.62 -19.88
C ILE A 200 -11.01 9.55 -20.80
N TYR A 201 -11.42 8.30 -20.62
CA TYR A 201 -10.94 7.17 -21.41
C TYR A 201 -11.34 7.30 -22.89
N ARG A 202 -12.62 7.57 -23.16
CA ARG A 202 -13.16 7.74 -24.52
C ARG A 202 -12.55 8.96 -25.22
N GLU A 203 -12.51 10.11 -24.55
CA GLU A 203 -11.92 11.34 -25.10
C GLU A 203 -10.45 11.13 -25.46
N CYS A 204 -9.70 10.37 -24.65
CA CYS A 204 -8.31 10.03 -24.95
C CYS A 204 -8.20 9.11 -26.17
N LYS A 205 -9.02 8.04 -26.25
CA LYS A 205 -8.99 7.08 -27.37
C LYS A 205 -9.44 7.69 -28.70
N ASN A 206 -10.35 8.66 -28.68
CA ASN A 206 -10.83 9.34 -29.88
C ASN A 206 -9.99 10.56 -30.26
N GLY A 207 -8.98 10.91 -29.45
CA GLY A 207 -8.10 12.06 -29.71
C GLY A 207 -8.72 13.42 -29.38
N GLU A 208 -9.90 13.46 -28.77
CA GLU A 208 -10.59 14.68 -28.32
C GLU A 208 -9.82 15.35 -27.17
N ARG A 209 -9.19 14.56 -26.30
CA ARG A 209 -8.40 15.02 -25.14
C ARG A 209 -6.91 14.96 -25.42
N LEU A 210 -6.21 16.08 -25.20
CA LEU A 210 -4.75 16.13 -25.28
C LEU A 210 -4.10 15.73 -23.94
N CYS A 211 -2.90 15.14 -24.02
CA CYS A 211 -2.18 14.67 -22.83
C CYS A 211 -1.79 15.80 -21.87
N GLY A 212 -1.45 16.98 -22.39
CA GLY A 212 -1.12 18.15 -21.57
C GLY A 212 -2.29 18.61 -20.70
N GLU A 213 -3.46 18.78 -21.30
CA GLU A 213 -4.71 19.17 -20.62
C GLU A 213 -5.12 18.12 -19.58
N CYS A 214 -5.04 16.84 -19.95
CA CYS A 214 -5.33 15.74 -19.03
C CYS A 214 -4.38 15.73 -17.83
N LYS A 215 -3.08 15.93 -18.07
CA LYS A 215 -2.06 16.02 -17.00
C LYS A 215 -2.33 17.19 -16.06
N GLU A 216 -2.74 18.33 -16.60
CA GLU A 216 -3.07 19.51 -15.81
C GLU A 216 -4.33 19.30 -14.95
N GLU A 217 -5.37 18.69 -15.50
CA GLU A 217 -6.57 18.30 -14.74
C GLU A 217 -6.21 17.35 -13.57
N ILE A 218 -5.50 16.26 -13.86
CA ILE A 218 -5.14 15.28 -12.84
C ILE A 218 -4.15 15.84 -11.82
N ALA A 219 -3.18 16.66 -12.24
CA ALA A 219 -2.26 17.32 -11.32
C ALA A 219 -2.99 18.22 -10.31
N ARG A 220 -4.03 18.95 -10.75
CA ARG A 220 -4.88 19.74 -9.84
C ARG A 220 -5.57 18.87 -8.79
N TYR A 221 -6.11 17.71 -9.17
CA TYR A 221 -6.73 16.78 -8.20
C TYR A 221 -5.72 16.27 -7.18
N VAL A 222 -4.54 15.85 -7.65
CA VAL A 222 -3.45 15.35 -6.79
C VAL A 222 -3.00 16.43 -5.80
N VAL A 223 -2.75 17.66 -6.29
CA VAL A 223 -2.32 18.79 -5.46
C VAL A 223 -3.37 19.17 -4.42
N ASN A 224 -4.64 19.21 -4.81
CA ASN A 224 -5.75 19.53 -3.89
C ASN A 224 -5.91 18.44 -2.83
N PHE A 225 -5.79 17.17 -3.20
CA PHE A 225 -5.75 16.07 -2.24
C PHE A 225 -4.58 16.22 -1.26
N LEU A 226 -3.36 16.41 -1.77
CA LEU A 226 -2.15 16.50 -0.96
C LEU A 226 -2.20 17.66 0.04
N LYS A 227 -2.63 18.85 -0.39
CA LYS A 227 -2.79 20.02 0.49
C LYS A 227 -3.80 19.73 1.61
N ARG A 228 -4.94 19.09 1.30
CA ARG A 228 -5.94 18.71 2.32
C ARG A 228 -5.36 17.66 3.28
N HIS A 229 -4.69 16.65 2.74
CA HIS A 229 -4.05 15.58 3.52
C HIS A 229 -3.01 16.15 4.49
N GLN A 230 -2.06 16.94 4.01
CA GLN A 230 -1.00 17.55 4.83
C GLN A 230 -1.56 18.44 5.94
N ARG A 231 -2.61 19.24 5.64
CA ARG A 231 -3.32 20.04 6.66
C ARG A 231 -3.95 19.16 7.75
N ARG A 232 -4.55 18.03 7.38
CA ARG A 232 -5.13 17.06 8.33
C ARG A 232 -4.04 16.35 9.13
N LYS A 233 -2.97 15.87 8.47
CA LYS A 233 -1.84 15.16 9.08
C LYS A 233 -1.22 15.93 10.23
N LYS A 234 -1.00 17.25 10.06
CA LYS A 234 -0.46 18.11 11.13
C LYS A 234 -1.24 18.02 12.45
N ARG A 235 -2.57 17.84 12.38
CA ARG A 235 -3.43 17.69 13.57
C ARG A 235 -3.29 16.30 14.23
N PHE A 236 -2.89 15.30 13.47
CA PHE A 236 -2.76 13.91 13.92
C PHE A 236 -1.35 13.53 14.40
N ILE A 237 -0.31 14.34 14.13
CA ILE A 237 1.05 14.04 14.62
C ILE A 237 1.10 13.87 16.15
N PRO A 238 0.60 14.80 16.98
CA PRO A 238 0.63 14.63 18.44
C PRO A 238 -0.24 13.46 18.93
N ILE A 239 -1.21 13.06 18.12
CA ILE A 239 -2.09 11.92 18.40
C ILE A 239 -1.35 10.61 18.12
N ALA A 240 -0.62 10.54 17.00
CA ALA A 240 0.23 9.41 16.64
C ALA A 240 1.38 9.23 17.65
N GLU A 241 1.99 10.32 18.11
CA GLU A 241 3.02 10.28 19.16
C GLU A 241 2.51 9.65 20.45
N ARG A 242 1.32 10.06 20.93
CA ARG A 242 0.70 9.48 22.14
C ARG A 242 0.24 8.04 21.97
N LEU A 243 -0.11 7.61 20.75
CA LEU A 243 -0.45 6.21 20.49
C LEU A 243 0.77 5.30 20.52
N LEU A 244 1.94 5.86 20.23
CA LEU A 244 3.20 5.14 20.05
C LEU A 244 4.24 5.46 21.14
N SER A 245 3.88 6.26 22.15
CA SER A 245 4.73 6.63 23.29
C SER A 245 4.92 5.45 24.22
#